data_AF-A0A957DSL9-F1
#
_entry.id   AF-A0A957DSL9-F1
#
_cell.length_a   1.000
_cell.length_b   1.000
_cell.length_c   1.000
_cell.angle_alpha   90.00
_cell.angle_beta   90.00
_cell.angle_gamma   90.00
#
_symmetry.space_group_name_H-M   'P 1'
#
loop_
_entity.id
_entity.type
_entity.pdbx_description
1 polymer ?
#
loop_
_entity_poly.entity_id
_entity_poly.type
_entity_poly.pdbx_seq_one_letter_code
_entity_poly.pdbx_strand_id
1 'polypeptide(L)'
;PLCGDVIRIDVKLDDQQRVAEVAWSGDGCAISQAAASLLTEEIKGKTLEEVRTFDKDELLELLGVQLSMARVKCALLSLKVLKAGAYGMPDPQELRQSKKHS
;
A
#
# COMPACT_ATOMS: atom_id res chain seq x y z
N PRO A 1 -10.76 9.91 -14.27
CA PRO A 1 -10.11 9.01 -15.24
C PRO A 1 -8.75 8.56 -14.68
N LEU A 2 -8.76 7.39 -14.05
CA LEU A 2 -7.71 6.89 -13.17
C LEU A 2 -6.61 6.20 -14.00
N CYS A 3 -5.37 6.38 -13.57
CA CYS A 3 -4.21 5.63 -14.04
C CYS A 3 -4.55 4.12 -14.12
N GLY A 4 -4.13 3.46 -15.18
CA GLY A 4 -4.33 2.03 -15.41
C GLY A 4 -3.42 1.12 -14.58
N ASP A 5 -2.86 1.65 -13.49
CA ASP A 5 -1.92 0.95 -12.63
C ASP A 5 -2.62 -0.26 -11.97
N VAL A 6 -1.98 -1.42 -12.07
CA VAL A 6 -2.40 -2.69 -11.48
C VAL A 6 -1.27 -3.18 -10.59
N ILE A 7 -1.57 -3.45 -9.32
CA ILE A 7 -0.62 -4.00 -8.36
C ILE A 7 -1.25 -5.23 -7.70
N ARG A 8 -0.47 -6.31 -7.62
CA ARG A 8 -0.73 -7.52 -6.84
C ARG A 8 0.38 -7.66 -5.81
N ILE A 9 0.01 -7.99 -4.57
CA ILE A 9 0.95 -8.31 -3.50
C ILE A 9 0.54 -9.67 -2.93
N ASP A 10 1.50 -10.59 -2.88
CA ASP A 10 1.35 -11.91 -2.27
C ASP A 10 2.19 -11.92 -0.99
N VAL A 11 1.58 -12.32 0.13
CA VAL A 11 2.21 -12.34 1.46
C VAL A 11 2.07 -13.73 2.07
N LYS A 12 3.17 -14.24 2.63
CA LYS A 12 3.19 -15.46 3.43
C LYS A 12 3.53 -15.08 4.87
N LEU A 13 2.73 -15.60 5.80
CA LEU A 13 2.94 -15.42 7.23
C LEU A 13 3.65 -16.63 7.82
N ASP A 14 4.46 -16.39 8.85
CA ASP A 14 4.98 -17.46 9.71
C ASP A 14 3.97 -17.84 10.81
N ASP A 15 4.37 -18.81 11.64
CA ASP A 15 3.58 -19.31 12.76
C ASP A 15 3.31 -18.24 13.84
N GLN A 16 4.07 -17.14 13.83
CA GLN A 16 3.94 -16.00 14.74
C GLN A 16 3.17 -14.82 14.11
N GLN A 17 2.54 -15.02 12.96
CA GLN A 17 1.80 -13.97 12.22
C GLN A 17 2.68 -12.79 11.80
N ARG A 18 3.96 -13.06 11.49
CA ARG A 18 4.88 -12.10 10.86
C ARG A 18 5.00 -12.36 9.36
N VAL A 19 5.29 -11.33 8.59
CA VAL A 19 5.55 -11.41 7.15
C VAL A 19 6.85 -12.16 6.91
N ALA A 20 6.77 -13.45 6.60
CA ALA A 20 7.93 -14.30 6.32
C ALA A 20 8.45 -14.07 4.89
N GLU A 21 7.53 -14.02 3.93
CA GLU A 21 7.82 -13.76 2.53
C GLU A 21 6.79 -12.79 1.96
N VAL A 22 7.23 -11.93 1.06
CA VAL A 22 6.38 -10.98 0.35
C VAL A 22 6.94 -10.76 -1.03
N ALA A 23 6.05 -10.70 -2.02
CA ALA A 23 6.38 -10.36 -3.39
C ALA A 23 5.28 -9.45 -3.97
N TRP A 24 5.65 -8.62 -4.94
CA TRP A 24 4.68 -7.86 -5.72
C TRP A 24 4.88 -8.10 -7.22
N SER A 25 3.79 -7.93 -7.96
CA SER A 25 3.79 -7.90 -9.42
C SER A 25 2.76 -6.88 -9.90
N GLY A 26 2.93 -6.35 -11.10
CA GLY A 26 2.03 -5.33 -11.61
C GLY A 26 2.60 -4.55 -12.78
N ASP A 27 1.75 -3.67 -13.31
CA ASP A 27 2.10 -2.70 -14.34
C ASP A 27 1.53 -1.33 -13.93
N GLY A 28 2.22 -0.26 -14.26
CA GLY A 28 1.82 1.08 -13.85
C GLY A 28 2.95 2.09 -13.99
N CYS A 29 2.70 3.31 -13.55
CA CYS A 29 3.74 4.34 -13.57
C CYS A 29 4.92 4.00 -12.64
N ALA A 30 6.08 4.64 -12.88
CA ALA A 30 7.28 4.43 -12.07
C ALA A 30 7.04 4.68 -10.55
N ILE A 31 6.12 5.58 -10.19
CA ILE A 31 5.81 5.89 -8.79
C ILE A 31 5.10 4.71 -8.11
N SER A 32 4.13 4.08 -8.77
CA SER A 32 3.41 2.95 -8.16
C SER A 32 4.28 1.71 -8.05
N GLN A 33 5.15 1.46 -9.04
CA GLN A 33 6.13 0.38 -8.99
C GLN A 33 7.18 0.59 -7.89
N ALA A 34 7.71 1.82 -7.76
CA ALA A 34 8.64 2.17 -6.69
C ALA A 34 7.99 2.04 -5.31
N ALA A 35 6.76 2.54 -5.16
CA ALA A 35 6.01 2.43 -3.91
C ALA A 35 5.68 0.97 -3.55
N ALA A 36 5.38 0.12 -4.52
CA ALA A 36 5.18 -1.31 -4.29
C ALA A 36 6.46 -1.98 -3.81
N SER A 37 7.59 -1.71 -4.48
CA SER A 37 8.90 -2.27 -4.11
C SER A 37 9.34 -1.87 -2.71
N LEU A 38 9.27 -0.58 -2.38
CA LEU A 38 9.65 -0.07 -1.06
C LEU A 38 8.74 -0.63 0.03
N LEU A 39 7.42 -0.65 -0.22
CA LEU A 39 6.46 -1.20 0.74
C LEU A 39 6.73 -2.67 1.04
N THR A 40 6.96 -3.51 0.01
CA THR A 40 7.21 -4.94 0.23
C THR A 40 8.49 -5.20 0.99
N GLU A 41 9.56 -4.44 0.74
CA GLU A 41 10.80 -4.57 1.52
C GLU A 41 10.59 -4.12 2.97
N GLU A 42 9.89 -3.00 3.18
CA GLU A 42 9.66 -2.44 4.52
C GLU A 42 8.85 -3.38 5.42
N ILE A 43 7.78 -4.01 4.90
CA ILE A 43 6.89 -4.82 5.73
C ILE A 43 7.44 -6.21 6.06
N LYS A 44 8.52 -6.64 5.40
CA LYS A 44 9.11 -7.97 5.61
C LYS A 44 9.60 -8.10 7.07
N GLY A 45 9.19 -9.17 7.74
CA GLY A 45 9.49 -9.43 9.15
C GLY A 45 8.56 -8.71 10.16
N LYS A 46 7.73 -7.75 9.71
CA LYS A 46 6.74 -7.09 10.56
C LYS A 46 5.56 -8.02 10.86
N THR A 47 4.97 -7.86 12.03
CA THR A 47 3.70 -8.48 12.42
C THR A 47 2.53 -7.90 11.64
N LEU A 48 1.42 -8.65 11.56
CA LEU A 48 0.18 -8.11 11.04
C LEU A 48 -0.33 -6.88 11.81
N GLU A 49 0.04 -6.68 13.08
CA GLU A 49 -0.37 -5.48 13.82
C GLU A 49 0.43 -4.25 13.36
N GLU A 50 1.74 -4.39 13.21
CA GLU A 50 2.61 -3.33 12.69
C GLU A 50 2.26 -2.95 11.25
N VAL A 51 1.92 -3.93 10.40
CA VAL A 51 1.43 -3.68 9.03
C VAL A 51 0.09 -2.94 9.03
N ARG A 52 -0.74 -3.12 10.06
CA ARG A 52 -2.05 -2.46 10.17
C ARG A 52 -1.88 -0.97 10.42
N THR A 53 -0.95 -0.65 11.33
CA THR A 53 -0.64 0.73 11.74
C THR A 53 0.16 1.47 10.69
N PHE A 54 0.94 0.77 9.87
CA PHE A 54 1.72 1.38 8.78
C PHE A 54 0.84 2.24 7.86
N ASP A 55 1.11 3.54 7.78
CA ASP A 55 0.20 4.48 7.13
C ASP A 55 0.75 5.13 5.84
N LYS A 56 -0.03 6.08 5.32
CA LYS A 56 0.29 6.76 4.07
C LYS A 56 1.53 7.65 4.21
N ASP A 57 1.75 8.22 5.39
CA ASP A 57 2.79 9.23 5.61
C ASP A 57 4.14 8.51 5.72
N GLU A 58 4.18 7.35 6.39
CA GLU A 58 5.35 6.45 6.38
C GLU A 58 5.74 6.02 4.95
N LEU A 59 4.78 5.63 4.11
CA LEU A 59 5.07 5.26 2.72
C LEU A 59 5.60 6.43 1.89
N LEU A 60 5.03 7.62 2.08
CA LEU A 60 5.46 8.82 1.37
C LEU A 60 6.85 9.28 1.83
N GLU A 61 7.17 9.08 3.11
CA GLU A 61 8.51 9.32 3.65
C GLU A 61 9.53 8.34 3.08
N LEU A 62 9.22 7.04 3.00
CA LEU A 62 10.08 6.04 2.34
C LEU A 62 10.36 6.38 0.87
N LEU A 63 9.36 6.91 0.16
CA LEU A 63 9.52 7.33 -1.22
C LEU A 63 10.47 8.54 -1.36
N GLY A 64 10.60 9.37 -0.32
CA GLY A 64 11.55 10.49 -0.28
C GLY A 64 11.31 11.58 -1.32
N VAL A 65 10.13 11.62 -1.96
CA VAL A 65 9.82 12.55 -3.06
C VAL A 65 8.57 13.37 -2.78
N GLN A 66 8.62 14.64 -3.18
CA GLN A 66 7.44 15.49 -3.16
C GLN A 66 6.53 15.17 -4.35
N LEU A 67 5.33 14.67 -4.05
CA LEU A 67 4.34 14.30 -5.06
C LEU A 67 3.22 15.34 -5.14
N SER A 68 2.79 15.64 -6.36
CA SER A 68 1.58 16.44 -6.56
C SER A 68 0.33 15.63 -6.22
N MET A 69 -0.77 16.30 -5.88
CA MET A 69 -2.06 15.67 -5.55
C MET A 69 -2.57 14.70 -6.63
N ALA A 70 -2.20 14.95 -7.89
CA ALA A 70 -2.53 14.06 -9.00
C ALA A 70 -1.80 12.71 -8.93
N ARG A 71 -0.60 12.66 -8.36
CA ARG A 71 0.30 11.50 -8.33
C ARG A 71 0.33 10.75 -7.00
N VAL A 72 -0.14 11.36 -5.91
CA VAL A 72 -0.24 10.70 -4.59
C VAL A 72 -1.01 9.38 -4.67
N LYS A 73 -2.08 9.30 -5.49
CA LYS A 73 -2.85 8.06 -5.64
C LYS A 73 -2.04 6.91 -6.26
N CYS A 74 -1.04 7.21 -7.09
CA CYS A 74 -0.14 6.18 -7.64
C CYS A 74 0.74 5.59 -6.53
N ALA A 75 1.28 6.44 -5.66
CA ALA A 75 2.08 6.01 -4.52
C ALA A 75 1.27 5.16 -3.53
N LEU A 76 0.03 5.56 -3.23
CA LEU A 76 -0.81 4.89 -2.23
C LEU A 76 -1.51 3.61 -2.72
N LEU A 77 -1.36 3.25 -3.99
CA LEU A 77 -2.03 2.07 -4.55
C LEU A 77 -1.55 0.78 -3.88
N SER A 78 -0.24 0.59 -3.72
CA SER A 78 0.35 -0.60 -3.09
C SER A 78 -0.12 -0.76 -1.64
N LEU A 79 -0.15 0.32 -0.87
CA LEU A 79 -0.64 0.32 0.51
C LEU A 79 -2.12 -0.07 0.58
N LYS A 80 -2.94 0.45 -0.34
CA LYS A 80 -4.36 0.09 -0.40
C LYS A 80 -4.54 -1.39 -0.70
N VAL A 81 -3.78 -1.94 -1.66
CA VAL A 81 -3.82 -3.37 -2.01
C VAL A 81 -3.42 -4.22 -0.81
N LEU A 82 -2.32 -3.88 -0.13
CA LEU A 82 -1.86 -4.59 1.07
C LEU A 82 -2.94 -4.61 2.16
N LYS A 83 -3.49 -3.44 2.52
CA LYS A 83 -4.50 -3.35 3.59
C LYS A 83 -5.80 -4.07 3.23
N ALA A 84 -6.22 -3.99 1.96
CA ALA A 84 -7.38 -4.72 1.47
C ALA A 84 -7.19 -6.24 1.55
N GLY A 85 -6.00 -6.74 1.22
CA GLY A 85 -5.66 -8.17 1.31
C GLY A 85 -5.55 -8.66 2.76
N ALA A 86 -4.91 -7.87 3.63
CA ALA A 86 -4.64 -8.26 5.02
C ALA A 86 -5.87 -8.17 5.94
N TYR A 87 -6.77 -7.20 5.73
CA TYR A 87 -7.87 -6.91 6.66
C TYR A 87 -9.26 -6.84 5.99
N GLY A 88 -9.34 -7.11 4.69
CA GLY A 88 -10.55 -6.87 3.89
C GLY A 88 -10.65 -5.43 3.39
N MET A 89 -11.44 -5.21 2.35
CA MET A 89 -11.76 -3.85 1.88
C MET A 89 -12.78 -3.21 2.82
N PRO A 90 -12.50 -2.02 3.40
CA PRO A 90 -13.56 -1.22 4.01
C PRO A 90 -14.61 -0.88 2.95
N ASP A 91 -15.86 -0.67 3.38
CA ASP A 91 -16.97 -0.42 2.48
C ASP A 91 -16.62 0.76 1.53
N PRO A 92 -16.86 0.62 0.20
CA PRO A 92 -16.49 1.65 -0.78
C PRO A 92 -17.07 3.05 -0.48
N GLN A 93 -18.12 3.16 0.34
CA GLN A 93 -18.71 4.42 0.78
C GLN A 93 -17.89 5.08 1.90
N GLU A 94 -17.30 4.31 2.82
CA GLU A 94 -16.44 4.84 3.91
C GLU A 94 -15.18 5.51 3.35
N LEU A 95 -14.56 4.91 2.33
CA LEU A 95 -13.41 5.47 1.61
C LEU A 95 -13.73 6.75 0.82
N ARG A 96 -15.00 6.98 0.49
CA ARG A 96 -15.47 8.20 -0.20
C ARG A 96 -15.82 9.31 0.80
N GLN A 97 -16.28 8.96 2.00
CA GLN A 97 -16.69 9.91 3.03
C GLN A 97 -15.50 10.58 3.74
N SER A 98 -14.34 9.92 3.84
CA SER A 98 -13.09 10.53 4.32
C SER A 98 -12.59 11.73 3.48
N LYS A 99 -13.18 11.96 2.30
CA LYS A 99 -12.89 13.12 1.44
C LYS A 99 -13.86 14.29 1.60
N LYS A 100 -14.82 14.22 2.51
CA LYS A 100 -15.84 15.28 2.73
C LYS A 100 -15.63 16.10 4.00
N HIS A 101 -14.56 15.87 4.78
CA HIS A 101 -14.33 16.54 6.07
C HIS A 101 -12.91 17.10 6.24
N SER A 102 -12.24 17.47 5.15
CA SER A 102 -11.06 18.33 5.21
C SER A 102 -11.19 19.49 4.24
#